data_AF-A0A7M3MWD5-F1
#
_entry.id   AF-A0A7M3MWD5-F1
#
_cell.length_a   1.000
_cell.length_b   1.000
_cell.length_c   1.000
_cell.angle_alpha   90.00
_cell.angle_beta   90.00
_cell.angle_gamma   90.00
#
_symmetry.space_group_name_H-M   'P 1'
#
loop_
_entity.id
_entity.type
_entity.pdbx_description
1 polymer ?
#
loop_
_entity_poly.entity_id
_entity_poly.type
_entity_poly.pdbx_seq_one_letter_code
_entity_poly.pdbx_strand_id
1 'polypeptide(L)'
;MEFSRQHSSYLLVVLVIAGISFLFLSLLASLLYLQFNQSVGSLNFPGWFVITTFFILALSYYAEGTKVAFREGDAGKYGQNLQFAMAAVLLFLLGQLRTWYDVISADAFMETNNAYAFLYLLSGLHLLHVIAAIPFMIYIYYRFRYNYREEHQLQLYFSDDSKYRQLDQLAIYIHFMGILWLVLLVSFLAMSMI
;
A
#
# COMPACT_ATOMS: atom_id res chain seq x y z
N MET A 1 26.19 9.17 17.83
CA MET A 1 26.08 8.50 16.51
C MET A 1 24.64 8.16 16.12
N GLU A 2 23.67 8.23 17.03
CA GLU A 2 22.26 7.90 16.72
C GLU A 2 21.54 8.99 15.91
N PHE A 3 21.89 10.26 16.14
CA PHE A 3 21.29 11.43 15.46
C PHE A 3 21.52 11.44 13.93
N SER A 4 22.68 10.98 13.43
CA SER A 4 22.95 10.91 11.98
C SER A 4 22.26 9.72 11.30
N ARG A 5 22.11 8.59 12.02
CA ARG A 5 21.35 7.41 11.54
C ARG A 5 19.86 7.72 11.41
N GLN A 6 19.31 8.53 12.32
CA GLN A 6 17.90 8.90 12.32
C GLN A 6 17.49 9.71 11.08
N HIS A 7 18.30 10.68 10.66
CA HIS A 7 18.03 11.44 9.43
C HIS A 7 18.19 10.56 8.18
N SER A 8 19.17 9.66 8.19
CA SER A 8 19.47 8.78 7.04
C SER A 8 18.31 7.85 6.68
N SER A 9 17.60 7.25 7.65
CA SER A 9 16.51 6.32 7.33
C SER A 9 15.28 7.02 6.76
N TYR A 10 14.92 8.21 7.26
CA TYR A 10 13.84 9.01 6.65
C TYR A 10 14.19 9.48 5.25
N LEU A 11 15.44 9.90 5.02
CA LEU A 11 15.91 10.25 3.68
C LEU A 11 15.75 9.07 2.70
N LEU A 12 16.07 7.85 3.11
CA LEU A 12 15.87 6.67 2.28
C LEU A 12 14.39 6.46 1.92
N VAL A 13 13.48 6.57 2.89
CA VAL A 13 12.03 6.46 2.63
C VAL A 13 11.57 7.53 1.64
N VAL A 14 11.99 8.78 1.82
CA VAL A 14 11.65 9.89 0.93
C VAL A 14 12.19 9.66 -0.50
N LEU A 15 13.43 9.21 -0.64
CA LEU A 15 14.03 8.90 -1.94
C LEU A 15 13.29 7.75 -2.64
N VAL A 16 12.91 6.71 -1.90
CA VAL A 16 12.09 5.61 -2.42
C VAL A 16 10.72 6.11 -2.86
N ILE A 17 10.03 6.90 -2.04
CA ILE A 17 8.73 7.50 -2.39
C ILE A 17 8.85 8.38 -3.64
N ALA A 18 9.88 9.22 -3.73
CA ALA A 18 10.13 10.06 -4.89
C ALA A 18 10.34 9.21 -6.16
N GLY A 19 11.19 8.18 -6.09
CA GLY A 19 11.43 7.27 -7.21
C GLY A 19 10.17 6.55 -7.67
N ILE A 20 9.37 6.03 -6.73
CA ILE A 20 8.08 5.39 -7.05
C ILE A 20 7.12 6.41 -7.67
N SER A 21 7.06 7.63 -7.13
CA SER A 21 6.21 8.70 -7.68
C SER A 21 6.56 9.00 -9.14
N PHE A 22 7.85 9.19 -9.47
CA PHE A 22 8.28 9.41 -10.84
C PHE A 22 7.96 8.23 -11.76
N LEU A 23 8.14 7.00 -11.28
CA LEU A 23 7.83 5.80 -12.05
C LEU A 23 6.33 5.73 -12.37
N PHE A 24 5.45 5.92 -11.38
CA PHE A 24 4.01 5.85 -11.60
C PHE A 24 3.48 7.03 -12.41
N LEU A 25 3.96 8.25 -12.14
CA LEU A 25 3.55 9.44 -12.89
C LEU A 25 3.97 9.37 -14.37
N SER A 26 5.17 8.87 -14.67
CA SER A 26 5.62 8.73 -16.07
C SER A 26 4.81 7.68 -16.83
N LEU A 27 4.51 6.54 -16.21
CA LEU A 27 3.64 5.52 -16.79
C LEU A 27 2.21 6.01 -16.96
N LEU A 28 1.67 6.74 -15.98
CA LEU A 28 0.33 7.33 -16.06
C LEU A 28 0.25 8.40 -17.16
N ALA A 29 1.26 9.26 -17.27
CA ALA A 29 1.32 10.26 -18.34
C ALA A 29 1.38 9.61 -19.73
N SER A 30 2.12 8.50 -19.87
CA SER A 30 2.17 7.70 -21.10
C SER A 30 0.79 7.11 -21.45
N LEU A 31 0.08 6.55 -20.47
CA LEU A 31 -1.28 6.04 -20.65
C LEU A 31 -2.25 7.14 -21.11
N LEU A 32 -2.22 8.31 -20.46
CA LEU A 32 -3.06 9.44 -20.85
C LEU A 32 -2.74 9.93 -22.28
N TYR A 33 -1.46 10.00 -22.64
CA TYR A 33 -1.04 10.35 -23.99
C TYR A 33 -1.59 9.38 -25.05
N LEU A 34 -1.58 8.07 -24.76
CA LEU A 34 -2.17 7.07 -25.65
C LEU A 34 -3.68 7.26 -25.78
N GLN A 35 -4.39 7.46 -24.66
CA GLN A 35 -5.85 7.66 -24.66
C GLN A 35 -6.28 8.82 -25.56
N PHE A 36 -5.61 9.98 -25.45
CA PHE A 36 -5.95 11.18 -26.22
C PHE A 36 -5.60 11.07 -27.71
N ASN A 37 -4.54 10.35 -28.07
CA ASN A 37 -4.03 10.33 -29.45
C ASN A 37 -4.45 9.11 -30.26
N GLN A 38 -4.82 8.00 -29.62
CA GLN A 38 -5.07 6.73 -30.32
C GLN A 38 -6.46 6.14 -30.04
N SER A 39 -7.40 6.92 -29.48
CA SER A 39 -8.80 6.52 -29.17
C SER A 39 -8.86 5.08 -28.65
N VAL A 40 -8.10 4.84 -27.59
CA VAL A 40 -7.92 3.51 -27.02
C VAL A 40 -9.26 3.10 -26.41
N GLY A 41 -9.79 1.95 -26.84
CA GLY A 41 -11.17 1.56 -26.52
C GLY A 41 -11.49 1.56 -25.02
N SER A 42 -12.74 1.83 -24.67
CA SER A 42 -13.22 1.99 -23.30
C SER A 42 -12.84 0.80 -22.41
N LEU A 43 -12.24 1.10 -21.25
CA LEU A 43 -11.93 0.12 -20.21
C LEU A 43 -13.22 -0.28 -19.49
N ASN A 44 -13.64 -1.54 -19.61
CA ASN A 44 -14.70 -2.08 -18.76
C ASN A 44 -14.14 -2.25 -17.35
N PHE A 45 -14.53 -1.36 -16.45
CA PHE A 45 -13.96 -1.27 -15.11
C PHE A 45 -14.62 -2.28 -14.16
N PRO A 46 -13.88 -3.28 -13.62
CA PRO A 46 -14.44 -4.23 -12.67
C PRO A 46 -14.76 -3.53 -11.34
N GLY A 47 -15.99 -3.70 -10.83
CA GLY A 47 -16.41 -3.14 -9.55
C GLY A 47 -15.54 -3.57 -8.35
N TRP A 48 -14.82 -4.69 -8.46
CA TRP A 48 -13.90 -5.17 -7.43
C TRP A 48 -12.75 -4.21 -7.11
N PHE A 49 -12.32 -3.36 -8.04
CA PHE A 49 -11.33 -2.30 -7.75
C PHE A 49 -11.81 -1.30 -6.68
N VAL A 50 -13.12 -1.05 -6.61
CA VAL A 50 -13.69 -0.18 -5.58
C VAL A 50 -13.65 -0.89 -4.22
N ILE A 51 -13.95 -2.19 -4.21
CA ILE A 51 -13.90 -3.01 -3.00
C ILE A 51 -12.47 -3.10 -2.44
N THR A 52 -11.46 -3.32 -3.30
CA THR A 52 -10.05 -3.31 -2.86
C THR A 52 -9.62 -1.96 -2.32
N THR A 53 -10.19 -0.86 -2.83
CA THR A 53 -9.92 0.49 -2.30
C THR A 53 -10.35 0.63 -0.83
N PHE A 54 -11.47 0.02 -0.42
CA PHE A 54 -11.82 0.02 1.00
C PHE A 54 -10.80 -0.73 1.86
N PHE A 55 -10.21 -1.82 1.36
CA PHE A 55 -9.19 -2.57 2.09
C PHE A 55 -7.86 -1.80 2.21
N ILE A 56 -7.41 -1.09 1.17
CA ILE A 56 -6.18 -0.28 1.28
C ILE A 56 -6.38 0.93 2.21
N LEU A 57 -7.58 1.52 2.22
CA LEU A 57 -7.94 2.57 3.17
C LEU A 57 -8.03 2.05 4.61
N ALA A 58 -8.60 0.86 4.80
CA ALA A 58 -8.61 0.21 6.11
C ALA A 58 -7.19 -0.10 6.59
N LEU A 59 -6.32 -0.62 5.72
CA LEU A 59 -4.90 -0.84 6.03
C LEU A 59 -4.24 0.47 6.50
N SER A 60 -4.48 1.56 5.78
CA SER A 60 -3.97 2.89 6.12
C SER A 60 -4.47 3.38 7.48
N TYR A 61 -5.76 3.20 7.78
CA TYR A 61 -6.36 3.56 9.06
C TYR A 61 -5.76 2.74 10.23
N TYR A 62 -5.63 1.43 10.08
CA TYR A 62 -5.06 0.56 11.12
C TYR A 62 -3.55 0.77 11.30
N ALA A 63 -2.82 1.14 10.24
CA ALA A 63 -1.41 1.50 10.34
C ALA A 63 -1.21 2.74 11.23
N GLU A 64 -2.02 3.79 11.04
CA GLU A 64 -1.96 4.98 11.90
C GLU A 64 -2.44 4.66 13.33
N GLY A 65 -3.52 3.87 13.47
CA GLY A 65 -3.99 3.40 14.78
C GLY A 65 -2.93 2.61 15.56
N THR A 66 -2.05 1.87 14.86
CA THR A 66 -0.93 1.15 15.49
C THR A 66 0.08 2.11 16.09
N LYS A 67 0.39 3.22 15.41
CA LYS A 67 1.30 4.26 15.94
C LYS A 67 0.73 4.98 17.15
N VAL A 68 -0.56 5.34 17.08
CA VAL A 68 -1.25 6.00 18.19
C VAL A 68 -1.24 5.10 19.42
N ALA A 69 -1.65 3.83 19.25
CA ALA A 69 -1.63 2.85 20.35
C ALA A 69 -0.22 2.60 20.92
N PHE A 70 0.82 2.67 20.08
CA PHE A 70 2.21 2.57 20.54
C PHE A 70 2.57 3.72 21.49
N ARG A 71 2.20 4.97 21.15
CA ARG A 71 2.48 6.14 22.00
C ARG A 71 1.67 6.15 23.30
N GLU A 72 0.46 5.61 23.24
CA GLU A 72 -0.40 5.46 24.42
C GLU A 72 0.08 4.31 25.33
N GLY A 73 1.02 3.47 24.88
CA GLY A 73 1.45 2.26 25.60
C GLY A 73 0.36 1.19 25.67
N ASP A 74 -0.70 1.30 24.86
CA ASP A 74 -1.82 0.36 24.85
C ASP A 74 -1.47 -0.86 24.00
N ALA A 75 -0.89 -1.86 24.65
CA ALA A 75 -0.48 -3.10 24.01
C ALA A 75 -1.64 -3.88 23.38
N GLY A 76 -2.84 -3.78 23.97
CA GLY A 76 -4.04 -4.44 23.46
C GLY A 76 -4.46 -3.89 22.12
N LYS A 77 -4.63 -2.56 22.03
CA LYS A 77 -4.97 -1.87 20.78
C LYS A 77 -3.84 -1.97 19.75
N TYR A 78 -2.59 -1.88 20.19
CA TYR A 78 -1.43 -2.02 19.30
C TYR A 78 -1.44 -3.36 18.57
N GLY A 79 -1.63 -4.46 19.31
CA GLY A 79 -1.69 -5.80 18.74
C GLY A 79 -2.90 -5.99 17.82
N GLN A 80 -4.08 -5.49 18.22
CA GLN A 80 -5.30 -5.58 17.41
C GLN A 80 -5.18 -4.80 16.10
N ASN A 81 -4.73 -3.54 16.15
CA ASN A 81 -4.55 -2.71 14.97
C ASN A 81 -3.55 -3.33 13.99
N LEU A 82 -2.45 -3.90 14.48
CA LEU A 82 -1.48 -4.56 13.63
C LEU A 82 -2.04 -5.83 12.97
N GLN A 83 -2.85 -6.62 13.70
CA GLN A 83 -3.56 -7.78 13.14
C GLN A 83 -4.57 -7.37 12.07
N PHE A 84 -5.37 -6.32 12.32
CA PHE A 84 -6.33 -5.81 11.35
C PHE A 84 -5.64 -5.21 10.13
N ALA A 85 -4.53 -4.51 10.29
CA ALA A 85 -3.69 -4.05 9.18
C ALA A 85 -3.22 -5.24 8.33
N MET A 86 -2.69 -6.30 8.96
CA MET A 86 -2.27 -7.51 8.24
C MET A 86 -3.43 -8.20 7.52
N ALA A 87 -4.61 -8.28 8.14
CA ALA A 87 -5.80 -8.82 7.49
C ALA A 87 -6.24 -7.96 6.30
N ALA A 88 -6.23 -6.63 6.44
CA ALA A 88 -6.60 -5.69 5.39
C ALA A 88 -5.67 -5.80 4.17
N VAL A 89 -4.36 -5.95 4.37
CA VAL A 89 -3.44 -6.13 3.23
C VAL A 89 -3.68 -7.45 2.50
N LEU A 90 -3.97 -8.54 3.23
CA LEU A 90 -4.28 -9.83 2.62
C LEU A 90 -5.58 -9.78 1.82
N LEU A 91 -6.62 -9.14 2.37
CA LEU A 91 -7.89 -8.93 1.67
C LEU A 91 -7.71 -8.06 0.43
N PHE A 92 -6.86 -7.04 0.49
CA PHE A 92 -6.46 -6.25 -0.68
C PHE A 92 -5.81 -7.13 -1.75
N LEU A 93 -4.83 -7.98 -1.39
CA LEU A 93 -4.18 -8.88 -2.35
C LEU A 93 -5.19 -9.83 -3.02
N LEU A 94 -6.06 -10.47 -2.23
CA LEU A 94 -7.05 -11.41 -2.75
C LEU A 94 -8.06 -10.71 -3.68
N GLY A 95 -8.52 -9.52 -3.29
CA GLY A 95 -9.39 -8.71 -4.13
C GLY A 95 -8.70 -8.26 -5.42
N GLN A 96 -7.39 -7.98 -5.38
CA GLN A 96 -6.62 -7.63 -6.58
C GLN A 96 -6.49 -8.82 -7.54
N LEU A 97 -6.22 -10.01 -7.01
CA LEU A 97 -6.18 -11.23 -7.82
C LEU A 97 -7.55 -11.54 -8.45
N ARG A 98 -8.64 -11.36 -7.68
CA ARG A 98 -10.00 -11.52 -8.20
C ARG A 98 -10.29 -10.52 -9.32
N THR A 99 -9.87 -9.28 -9.12
CA THR A 99 -10.03 -8.21 -10.12
C THR A 99 -9.34 -8.57 -11.43
N TRP A 100 -8.09 -9.06 -11.38
CA TRP A 100 -7.41 -9.53 -12.58
C TRP A 100 -8.09 -10.72 -13.23
N TYR A 101 -8.57 -11.68 -12.44
CA TYR A 101 -9.34 -12.81 -12.96
C TYR A 101 -10.57 -12.34 -13.74
N ASP A 102 -11.32 -11.37 -13.20
CA ASP A 102 -12.52 -10.84 -13.85
C ASP A 102 -12.18 -10.11 -15.16
N VAL A 103 -11.09 -9.32 -15.20
CA VAL A 103 -10.62 -8.66 -16.44
C VAL A 103 -10.21 -9.71 -17.49
N ILE A 104 -9.41 -10.71 -17.12
CA ILE A 104 -8.97 -11.77 -18.04
C ILE A 104 -10.17 -12.55 -18.57
N SER A 105 -11.16 -12.85 -17.72
CA SER A 105 -12.37 -13.60 -18.10
C SER A 105 -13.29 -12.87 -19.08
N ALA A 106 -13.13 -11.54 -19.20
CA ALA A 106 -13.89 -10.71 -20.13
C ALA A 106 -13.18 -10.51 -21.49
N ASP A 107 -12.25 -11.41 -21.84
CA ASP A 107 -11.40 -11.36 -23.06
C ASP A 107 -10.54 -10.07 -23.19
N ALA A 108 -10.33 -9.37 -22.08
CA ALA A 108 -9.51 -8.17 -22.00
C ALA A 108 -8.03 -8.51 -21.74
N PHE A 109 -7.39 -9.03 -22.79
CA PHE A 109 -5.97 -9.41 -22.78
C PHE A 109 -5.04 -8.23 -23.09
N MET A 110 -3.78 -8.33 -22.64
CA MET A 110 -2.74 -7.34 -22.95
C MET A 110 -2.53 -7.15 -24.46
N GLU A 111 -2.75 -8.20 -25.25
CA GLU A 111 -2.51 -8.21 -26.70
C GLU A 111 -3.63 -7.54 -27.51
N THR A 112 -4.82 -7.41 -26.94
CA THR A 112 -5.99 -6.90 -27.67
C THR A 112 -6.13 -5.38 -27.58
N ASN A 113 -5.62 -4.77 -26.51
CA ASN A 113 -5.70 -3.33 -26.30
C ASN A 113 -4.57 -2.83 -25.36
N ASN A 114 -3.84 -1.80 -25.81
CA ASN A 114 -2.81 -1.13 -25.03
C ASN A 114 -3.32 -0.61 -23.67
N ALA A 115 -4.59 -0.21 -23.55
CA ALA A 115 -5.17 0.22 -22.27
C ALA A 115 -5.18 -0.90 -21.21
N TYR A 116 -5.50 -2.14 -21.60
CA TYR A 116 -5.45 -3.28 -20.68
C TYR A 116 -4.01 -3.61 -20.28
N ALA A 117 -3.04 -3.49 -21.20
CA ALA A 117 -1.63 -3.67 -20.86
C ALA A 117 -1.16 -2.70 -19.77
N PHE A 118 -1.51 -1.41 -19.87
CA PHE A 118 -1.21 -0.43 -18.82
C PHE A 118 -1.96 -0.68 -17.52
N LEU A 119 -3.21 -1.16 -17.57
CA LEU A 119 -3.96 -1.53 -16.37
C LEU A 119 -3.23 -2.63 -15.59
N TYR A 120 -2.83 -3.72 -16.25
CA TYR A 120 -2.08 -4.80 -15.60
C TYR A 120 -0.69 -4.34 -15.14
N LEU A 121 0.01 -3.52 -15.93
CA LEU A 121 1.33 -3.02 -15.57
C LEU A 121 1.26 -2.13 -14.31
N LEU A 122 0.40 -1.11 -14.31
CA LEU A 122 0.26 -0.17 -13.19
C LEU A 122 -0.28 -0.87 -11.93
N SER A 123 -1.32 -1.69 -12.07
CA SER A 123 -1.88 -2.42 -10.91
C SER A 123 -0.92 -3.51 -10.40
N GLY A 124 -0.18 -4.19 -11.28
CA GLY A 124 0.82 -5.19 -10.92
C GLY A 124 2.02 -4.58 -10.21
N LEU A 125 2.53 -3.46 -10.72
CA LEU A 125 3.58 -2.70 -10.05
C LEU A 125 3.09 -2.21 -8.68
N HIS A 126 1.87 -1.69 -8.58
CA HIS A 126 1.33 -1.25 -7.29
C HIS A 126 1.24 -2.41 -6.29
N LEU A 127 0.71 -3.55 -6.74
CA LEU A 127 0.61 -4.76 -5.92
C LEU A 127 1.98 -5.21 -5.39
N LEU A 128 3.01 -5.19 -6.24
CA LEU A 128 4.38 -5.53 -5.86
C LEU A 128 4.89 -4.64 -4.71
N HIS A 129 4.63 -3.33 -4.78
CA HIS A 129 5.03 -2.40 -3.73
C HIS A 129 4.22 -2.63 -2.43
N VAL A 130 2.92 -2.91 -2.52
CA VAL A 130 2.12 -3.27 -1.33
C VAL A 130 2.64 -4.56 -0.68
N ILE A 131 3.02 -5.57 -1.46
CA ILE A 131 3.61 -6.82 -0.96
C ILE A 131 4.93 -6.54 -0.21
N ALA A 132 5.71 -5.54 -0.63
CA ALA A 132 6.96 -5.18 0.04
C ALA A 132 6.77 -4.70 1.49
N ALA A 133 5.57 -4.21 1.87
CA ALA A 133 5.26 -3.84 3.25
C ALA A 133 5.02 -5.05 4.18
N ILE A 134 4.62 -6.20 3.63
CA ILE A 134 4.17 -7.38 4.39
C ILE A 134 5.27 -7.95 5.31
N PRO A 135 6.51 -8.19 4.83
CA PRO A 135 7.57 -8.71 5.70
C PRO A 135 7.85 -7.80 6.90
N PHE A 136 7.74 -6.48 6.71
CA PHE A 136 7.98 -5.51 7.76
C PHE A 136 6.87 -5.55 8.83
N MET A 137 5.61 -5.66 8.40
CA MET A 137 4.47 -5.84 9.32
C MET A 137 4.58 -7.16 10.12
N ILE A 138 4.94 -8.26 9.45
CA ILE A 138 5.16 -9.56 10.10
C ILE A 138 6.30 -9.46 11.13
N TYR A 139 7.41 -8.82 10.77
CA TYR A 139 8.55 -8.64 11.66
C TYR A 139 8.18 -7.86 12.93
N ILE A 140 7.46 -6.74 12.77
CA ILE A 140 6.98 -5.94 13.91
C ILE A 140 6.04 -6.77 14.79
N TYR A 141 5.09 -7.49 14.19
CA TYR A 141 4.13 -8.30 14.93
C TYR A 141 4.81 -9.42 15.72
N TYR A 142 5.78 -10.10 15.12
CA TYR A 142 6.56 -11.14 15.78
C TYR A 142 7.36 -10.58 16.97
N ARG A 143 8.04 -9.44 16.79
CA ARG A 143 8.79 -8.76 17.88
C ARG A 143 7.88 -8.33 19.01
N PHE A 144 6.71 -7.78 18.69
CA PHE A 144 5.71 -7.42 19.68
C PHE A 144 5.25 -8.65 20.47
N ARG A 145 4.91 -9.76 19.80
CA ARG A 145 4.47 -10.98 20.50
C ARG A 145 5.54 -11.64 21.34
N TYR A 146 6.80 -11.53 20.96
CA TYR A 146 7.92 -11.98 21.78
C TYR A 146 8.01 -11.17 23.08
N ASN A 147 7.97 -9.83 23.00
CA ASN A 147 8.09 -8.94 24.16
C ASN A 147 6.82 -8.88 25.04
N TYR A 148 5.65 -9.27 24.49
CA TYR A 148 4.37 -9.29 25.21
C TYR A 148 4.33 -10.28 26.39
N ARG A 149 5.29 -11.20 26.50
CA ARG A 149 5.29 -12.25 27.52
C ARG A 149 5.71 -11.75 28.90
N GLU A 150 6.43 -10.63 28.98
CA GLU A 150 6.92 -10.03 30.23
C GLU A 150 6.57 -8.54 30.28
N GLU A 151 5.86 -8.13 31.34
CA GLU A 151 5.37 -6.75 31.49
C GLU A 151 6.50 -5.71 31.46
N HIS A 152 7.64 -6.02 32.07
CA HIS A 152 8.82 -5.13 32.08
C HIS A 152 9.42 -4.96 30.67
N GLN A 153 9.49 -6.02 29.86
CA GLN A 153 10.01 -5.94 28.49
C GLN A 153 9.05 -5.18 27.57
N LEU A 154 7.75 -5.26 27.83
CA LEU A 154 6.72 -4.55 27.09
C LEU A 154 6.82 -3.02 27.32
N GLN A 155 7.02 -2.59 28.57
CA GLN A 155 7.23 -1.18 28.89
C GLN A 155 8.51 -0.62 28.24
N LEU A 156 9.60 -1.39 28.26
CA LEU A 156 10.84 -1.04 27.55
C LEU A 156 10.63 -0.93 26.04
N TYR A 157 9.83 -1.82 25.45
CA TYR A 157 9.51 -1.79 24.02
C TYR A 157 8.75 -0.52 23.62
N PHE A 158 7.73 -0.11 24.38
CA PHE A 158 6.96 1.11 24.11
C PHE A 158 7.72 2.40 24.40
N SER A 159 8.73 2.34 25.27
CA SER A 159 9.61 3.47 25.57
C SER A 159 10.72 3.67 24.52
N ASP A 160 10.89 2.72 23.60
CA ASP A 160 11.93 2.77 22.57
C ASP A 160 11.48 3.57 21.35
N ASP A 161 11.95 4.82 21.26
CA ASP A 161 11.69 5.71 20.12
C ASP A 161 12.10 5.11 18.77
N SER A 162 13.04 4.17 18.74
CA SER A 162 13.44 3.50 17.50
C SER A 162 12.32 2.63 16.92
N LYS A 163 11.48 2.03 17.77
CA LYS A 163 10.32 1.24 17.36
C LYS A 163 9.20 2.13 16.87
N TYR A 164 8.96 3.25 17.56
CA TYR A 164 8.03 4.26 17.06
C TYR A 164 8.44 4.75 15.66
N ARG A 165 9.71 5.07 15.43
CA ARG A 165 10.21 5.50 14.12
C ARG A 165 9.99 4.47 13.02
N GLN A 166 10.20 3.19 13.31
CA GLN A 166 9.94 2.10 12.37
C GLN A 166 8.46 2.05 11.96
N LEU A 167 7.55 2.21 12.93
CA LEU A 167 6.11 2.28 12.67
C LEU A 167 5.73 3.53 11.88
N ASP A 168 6.33 4.67 12.20
CA ASP A 168 6.08 5.94 11.50
C ASP A 168 6.47 5.86 10.02
N GLN A 169 7.65 5.31 9.73
CA GLN A 169 8.14 5.09 8.37
C GLN A 169 7.24 4.13 7.58
N LEU A 170 6.79 3.04 8.22
CA LEU A 170 5.84 2.11 7.61
C LEU A 170 4.50 2.78 7.32
N ALA A 171 3.96 3.54 8.28
CA ALA A 171 2.70 4.23 8.08
C ALA A 171 2.80 5.22 6.93
N ILE A 172 3.84 6.06 6.88
CA ILE A 172 4.08 7.01 5.77
C ILE A 172 4.10 6.26 4.43
N TYR A 173 4.81 5.13 4.35
CA TYR A 173 4.86 4.29 3.16
C TYR A 173 3.49 3.74 2.76
N ILE A 174 2.74 3.18 3.71
CA ILE A 174 1.38 2.64 3.49
C ILE A 174 0.42 3.73 3.06
N HIS A 175 0.44 4.91 3.70
CA HIS A 175 -0.38 6.06 3.32
C HIS A 175 -0.09 6.50 1.89
N PHE A 176 1.20 6.60 1.54
CA PHE A 176 1.61 6.92 0.18
C PHE A 176 1.08 5.89 -0.83
N MET A 177 1.19 4.58 -0.53
CA MET A 177 0.66 3.52 -1.38
C MET A 177 -0.87 3.58 -1.53
N GLY A 178 -1.59 3.96 -0.48
CA GLY A 178 -3.03 4.19 -0.52
C GLY A 178 -3.41 5.39 -1.38
N ILE A 179 -2.72 6.52 -1.25
CA ILE A 179 -2.95 7.72 -2.08
C ILE A 179 -2.64 7.41 -3.54
N LEU A 180 -1.52 6.73 -3.82
CA LEU A 180 -1.13 6.31 -5.15
C LEU A 180 -2.22 5.43 -5.78
N TRP A 181 -2.77 4.48 -5.00
CA TRP A 181 -3.87 3.64 -5.47
C TRP A 181 -5.11 4.45 -5.85
N LEU A 182 -5.50 5.43 -5.02
CA LEU A 182 -6.63 6.31 -5.32
C LEU A 182 -6.42 7.10 -6.62
N VAL A 183 -5.21 7.60 -6.86
CA VAL A 183 -4.87 8.29 -8.12
C VAL A 183 -5.04 7.35 -9.32
N LEU A 184 -4.58 6.10 -9.22
CA LEU A 184 -4.77 5.10 -10.27
C LEU A 184 -6.26 4.76 -10.48
N LEU A 185 -7.00 4.54 -9.39
CA LEU A 185 -8.43 4.25 -9.42
C LEU A 185 -9.20 5.36 -10.15
N VAL A 186 -8.99 6.61 -9.76
CA VAL A 186 -9.64 7.77 -10.38
C VAL A 186 -9.26 7.89 -11.84
N SER A 187 -7.99 7.64 -12.19
CA SER A 187 -7.53 7.69 -13.57
C SER A 187 -8.20 6.63 -14.44
N PHE A 188 -8.28 5.38 -13.97
CA PHE A 188 -8.97 4.31 -14.69
C PHE A 188 -10.48 4.54 -14.79
N LEU A 189 -11.11 5.05 -13.73
CA LEU A 189 -12.52 5.42 -13.76
C LEU A 189 -12.78 6.54 -14.76
N ALA A 190 -11.98 7.60 -14.77
CA ALA A 190 -12.10 8.68 -15.74
C ALA A 190 -11.98 8.18 -17.18
N MET A 191 -11.04 7.27 -17.46
CA MET A 191 -10.86 6.65 -18.77
C MET A 191 -12.00 5.71 -19.16
N SER A 192 -12.74 5.14 -18.20
CA SER A 192 -13.92 4.32 -18.50
C SER A 192 -15.14 5.13 -18.93
N MET A 193 -15.17 6.43 -18.59
CA MET A 193 -16.30 7.33 -18.83
C MET A 193 -16.14 8.19 -20.11
N ILE A 194 -14.96 8.16 -20.74
CA ILE A 194 -14.59 8.92 -21.95
C ILE A 194 -14.53 7.95 -23.13
#